data_AF-A0A0U2L7I5-F1
#
_entry.id   AF-A0A0U2L7I5-F1
#
_cell.length_a   1.000
_cell.length_b   1.000
_cell.length_c   1.000
_cell.angle_alpha   90.00
_cell.angle_beta   90.00
_cell.angle_gamma   90.00
#
_symmetry.space_group_name_H-M   'P 1'
#
loop_
_entity.id
_entity.type
_entity.pdbx_description
1 polymer ?
#
loop_
_entity_poly.entity_id
_entity_poly.type
_entity_poly.pdbx_seq_one_letter_code
_entity_poly.pdbx_strand_id
1 'polypeptide(L)'
;MRNRWTLLVLTAVMSLALGGCGSEPSSGGGESISYKDMKSMVIDILKTEDAQKALQESALPSGGGGSTSRILSVQDQEQVRLAVKEVLVSQDYNTVIQKLMTDPRFAGEFAKAVNKDNKQIHKDLLKDPTYRQALVQVMKAPEMERMILDVLQSSQYRAQVMTIMQESLQNPIFRLEMLELLKKAVQEELKPKPMEKIDKQQGGGEGGESEDGGNEDSSGGESSSG
;
A
#
# COMPACT_ATOMS: atom_id res chain seq x y z
N MET A 1 67.28 -69.51 24.67
CA MET A 1 66.92 -68.38 25.57
C MET A 1 67.14 -66.98 24.96
N ARG A 2 67.83 -66.82 23.82
CA ARG A 2 68.07 -65.50 23.19
C ARG A 2 66.85 -64.91 22.45
N ASN A 3 65.94 -65.75 21.95
CA ASN A 3 64.78 -65.31 21.16
C ASN A 3 63.54 -64.87 21.98
N ARG A 4 63.54 -65.14 23.30
CA ARG A 4 62.47 -64.69 24.21
C ARG A 4 62.74 -63.28 24.75
N TRP A 5 64.02 -62.91 24.82
CA TRP A 5 64.46 -61.61 25.28
C TRP A 5 64.28 -60.53 24.21
N THR A 6 64.54 -60.87 22.94
CA THR A 6 64.26 -59.99 21.79
C THR A 6 62.76 -59.73 21.60
N LEU A 7 61.91 -60.74 21.86
CA LEU A 7 60.45 -60.61 21.81
C LEU A 7 59.90 -59.70 22.92
N LEU A 8 60.47 -59.77 24.14
CA LEU A 8 60.10 -58.89 25.26
C LEU A 8 60.51 -57.43 25.04
N VAL A 9 61.68 -57.20 24.45
CA VAL A 9 62.16 -55.84 24.12
C VAL A 9 61.32 -55.23 22.99
N LEU A 10 60.90 -56.02 22.00
CA LEU A 10 60.04 -55.55 20.91
C LEU A 10 58.63 -55.17 21.41
N THR A 11 58.06 -55.93 22.34
CA THR A 11 56.75 -55.60 22.95
C THR A 11 56.80 -54.37 23.85
N ALA A 12 57.93 -54.10 24.51
CA ALA A 12 58.10 -52.92 25.37
C ALA A 12 58.29 -51.61 24.57
N VAL A 13 58.88 -51.69 23.38
CA VAL A 13 59.01 -50.54 22.46
C VAL A 13 57.68 -50.21 21.77
N MET A 14 56.86 -51.23 21.48
CA MET A 14 55.55 -51.03 20.85
C MET A 14 54.50 -50.41 21.80
N SER A 15 54.58 -50.67 23.11
CA SER A 15 53.71 -50.04 24.10
C SER A 15 54.11 -48.59 24.42
N LEU A 16 55.39 -48.22 24.26
CA LEU A 16 55.84 -46.83 24.38
C LEU A 16 55.37 -45.94 23.22
N ALA A 17 55.16 -46.51 22.03
CA ALA A 17 54.72 -45.76 20.85
C ALA A 17 53.21 -45.42 20.85
N LEU A 18 52.40 -46.10 21.68
CA LEU A 18 50.95 -45.85 21.80
C LEU A 18 50.58 -45.00 23.03
N GLY A 19 51.56 -44.65 23.88
CA GLY A 19 51.37 -43.86 25.10
C GLY A 19 51.71 -42.36 24.98
N GLY A 20 51.94 -41.84 23.77
CA GLY A 20 52.43 -40.49 23.55
C GLY A 20 51.47 -39.59 22.79
N CYS A 21 50.49 -39.00 23.49
CA CYS A 21 50.05 -37.58 23.40
C CYS A 21 48.64 -37.44 24.00
N GLY A 22 48.56 -37.61 25.32
CA GLY A 22 47.46 -37.15 26.16
C GLY A 22 48.09 -36.40 27.32
N SER A 23 48.48 -35.15 27.10
CA SER A 23 48.94 -34.25 28.16
C SER A 23 47.72 -33.64 28.84
N GLU A 24 47.28 -34.26 29.93
CA GLU A 24 46.44 -33.58 30.92
C GLU A 24 47.36 -32.91 31.94
N PRO A 25 47.33 -31.57 32.09
CA PRO A 25 47.90 -30.93 33.25
C PRO A 25 46.98 -31.19 34.44
N SER A 26 47.55 -31.72 35.52
CA SER A 26 46.90 -31.77 36.81
C SER A 26 46.60 -30.35 37.31
N SER A 27 45.33 -29.94 37.28
CA SER A 27 44.79 -28.91 38.17
C SER A 27 43.28 -29.05 38.23
N GLY A 28 42.73 -29.14 39.44
CA GLY A 28 41.36 -29.56 39.69
C GLY A 28 40.27 -28.60 39.22
N GLY A 29 39.04 -29.14 39.25
CA GLY A 29 37.80 -28.37 39.36
C GLY A 29 37.17 -27.92 38.05
N GLY A 30 36.10 -28.63 37.65
CA GLY A 30 34.91 -27.97 37.09
C GLY A 30 34.80 -27.82 35.58
N GLU A 31 33.72 -28.42 35.06
CA GLU A 31 32.96 -28.00 33.88
C GLU A 31 33.50 -28.38 32.49
N SER A 32 32.78 -29.33 31.88
CA SER A 32 32.84 -29.63 30.46
C SER A 32 32.66 -28.35 29.64
N ILE A 33 33.66 -27.99 28.83
CA ILE A 33 33.55 -26.91 27.84
C ILE A 33 32.27 -27.13 27.02
N SER A 34 31.31 -26.20 27.16
CA SER A 34 30.01 -26.29 26.52
C SER A 34 30.16 -26.17 25.00
N TYR A 35 29.40 -26.97 24.25
CA TYR A 35 29.35 -26.92 22.78
C TYR A 35 29.08 -25.50 22.26
N LYS A 36 28.39 -24.67 23.05
CA LYS A 36 28.11 -23.27 22.73
C LYS A 36 29.38 -22.41 22.76
N ASP A 37 30.28 -22.64 23.69
CA ASP A 37 31.53 -21.88 23.81
C ASP A 37 32.54 -22.33 22.75
N MET A 38 32.60 -23.64 22.48
CA MET A 38 33.39 -24.17 21.36
C MET A 38 32.88 -23.68 20.00
N LYS A 39 31.56 -23.63 19.79
CA LYS A 39 30.96 -23.08 18.56
C LYS A 39 31.27 -21.59 18.40
N SER A 40 31.19 -20.82 19.48
CA SER A 40 31.47 -19.38 19.43
C SER A 40 32.94 -19.12 19.12
N MET A 41 33.84 -19.90 19.72
CA MET A 41 35.27 -19.87 19.41
C MET A 41 35.56 -20.21 17.95
N VAL A 42 34.93 -21.25 17.38
CA VAL A 42 35.09 -21.60 15.96
C VAL A 42 34.55 -20.51 15.03
N ILE A 43 33.43 -19.88 15.38
CA ILE A 43 32.87 -18.76 14.61
C ILE A 43 33.82 -17.56 14.62
N ASP A 44 34.45 -17.28 15.75
CA ASP A 44 35.41 -16.17 15.86
C ASP A 44 36.71 -16.46 15.10
N ILE A 45 37.17 -17.72 15.09
CA ILE A 45 38.27 -18.16 14.22
C ILE A 45 37.91 -17.96 12.74
N LEU A 46 36.72 -18.39 12.30
CA LEU A 46 36.28 -18.23 10.90
C LEU A 46 36.08 -16.76 10.48
N LYS A 47 35.78 -15.87 11.44
CA LYS A 47 35.67 -14.43 11.21
C LYS A 47 37.01 -13.70 11.20
N THR A 48 38.08 -14.34 11.69
CA THR A 48 39.40 -13.73 11.75
C THR A 48 39.98 -13.59 10.34
N GLU A 49 40.70 -12.49 10.09
CA GLU A 49 41.27 -12.17 8.78
C GLU A 49 42.17 -13.28 8.24
N ASP A 50 42.89 -13.99 9.12
CA ASP A 50 43.72 -15.14 8.76
C ASP A 50 42.91 -16.33 8.24
N ALA A 51 41.70 -16.58 8.76
CA ALA A 51 40.83 -17.65 8.24
C ALA A 51 40.20 -17.26 6.90
N GLN A 52 39.84 -15.99 6.73
CA GLN A 52 39.38 -15.48 5.43
C GLN A 52 40.50 -15.52 4.40
N LYS A 53 41.73 -15.18 4.80
CA LYS A 53 42.91 -15.22 3.95
C LYS A 53 43.29 -16.65 3.60
N ALA A 54 43.25 -17.59 4.55
CA ALA A 54 43.46 -19.01 4.30
C ALA A 54 42.38 -19.63 3.39
N LEU A 55 41.12 -19.22 3.52
CA LEU A 55 40.05 -19.60 2.60
C LEU A 55 40.26 -19.02 1.19
N GLN A 56 40.69 -17.77 1.09
CA GLN A 56 41.00 -17.14 -0.18
C GLN A 56 42.24 -17.76 -0.84
N GLU A 57 43.25 -18.10 -0.05
CA GLU A 57 44.48 -18.76 -0.49
C GLU A 57 44.26 -20.25 -0.80
N SER A 58 43.29 -20.91 -0.15
CA SER A 58 42.82 -22.24 -0.53
C SER A 58 41.90 -22.23 -1.75
N ALA A 59 41.14 -21.15 -1.96
CA ALA A 59 40.34 -20.95 -3.17
C ALA A 59 41.21 -20.55 -4.38
N LEU A 60 42.46 -20.16 -4.15
CA LEU A 60 43.50 -19.95 -5.15
C LEU A 60 44.35 -21.22 -5.23
N PRO A 61 44.14 -22.11 -6.21
CA PRO A 61 44.85 -23.39 -6.26
C PRO A 61 46.34 -23.18 -6.50
N SER A 62 47.11 -23.26 -5.42
CA SER A 62 48.57 -23.40 -5.42
C SER A 62 48.92 -24.87 -5.68
N GLY A 63 48.74 -25.30 -6.93
CA GLY A 63 49.09 -26.65 -7.36
C GLY A 63 48.49 -27.04 -8.71
N GLY A 64 49.26 -26.84 -9.78
CA GLY A 64 49.14 -27.54 -11.07
C GLY A 64 47.73 -27.77 -11.64
N GLY A 65 47.21 -26.79 -12.38
CA GLY A 65 46.02 -26.99 -13.22
C GLY A 65 45.19 -25.72 -13.33
N GLY A 66 45.48 -24.89 -14.33
CA GLY A 66 44.80 -23.63 -14.55
C GLY A 66 43.29 -23.80 -14.66
N SER A 67 42.52 -23.11 -13.80
CA SER A 67 41.05 -23.10 -13.86
C SER A 67 40.36 -21.93 -13.17
N THR A 68 41.05 -20.84 -12.81
CA THR A 68 40.37 -19.64 -12.28
C THR A 68 40.11 -18.57 -13.35
N SER A 69 40.45 -18.87 -14.60
CA SER A 69 40.07 -18.08 -15.79
C SER A 69 39.51 -18.94 -16.92
N ARG A 70 38.94 -20.12 -16.60
CA ARG A 70 38.05 -20.80 -17.55
C ARG A 70 36.85 -19.88 -17.76
N ILE A 71 36.94 -19.08 -18.81
CA ILE A 71 35.82 -18.71 -19.67
C ILE A 71 34.84 -19.87 -19.60
N LEU A 72 33.68 -19.62 -18.98
CA LEU A 72 32.63 -20.60 -18.72
C LEU A 72 32.51 -21.51 -19.94
N SER A 73 32.83 -22.80 -19.78
CA SER A 73 32.65 -23.77 -20.85
C SER A 73 31.18 -23.73 -21.28
N VAL A 74 30.87 -24.03 -22.54
CA VAL A 74 29.47 -24.05 -23.03
C VAL A 74 28.58 -24.93 -22.14
N GLN A 75 29.14 -25.99 -21.54
CA GLN A 75 28.45 -26.82 -20.55
C GLN A 75 28.18 -26.11 -19.21
N ASP A 76 29.08 -25.25 -18.75
CA ASP A 76 28.89 -24.46 -17.53
C ASP A 76 27.86 -23.35 -17.75
N GLN A 77 27.79 -22.79 -18.96
CA GLN A 77 26.75 -21.80 -19.31
C GLN A 77 25.35 -22.41 -19.31
N GLU A 78 25.18 -23.63 -19.83
CA GLU A 78 23.91 -24.35 -19.78
C GLU A 78 23.50 -24.70 -18.34
N GLN A 79 24.45 -25.13 -17.50
CA GLN A 79 24.19 -25.39 -16.08
C GLN A 79 23.79 -24.11 -15.32
N VAL A 80 24.49 -22.99 -15.58
CA VAL A 80 24.13 -21.69 -15.00
C VAL A 80 22.74 -21.24 -15.48
N ARG A 81 22.42 -21.40 -16.77
CA ARG A 81 21.10 -21.06 -17.31
C ARG A 81 19.99 -21.89 -16.67
N LEU A 82 20.21 -23.19 -16.48
CA LEU A 82 19.26 -24.08 -15.81
C LEU A 82 19.06 -23.70 -14.35
N ALA A 83 20.13 -23.43 -13.61
CA ALA A 83 20.06 -22.98 -12.22
C ALA A 83 19.32 -21.63 -12.09
N VAL A 84 19.61 -20.67 -12.98
CA VAL A 84 18.89 -19.38 -13.01
C VAL A 84 17.42 -19.60 -13.33
N LYS A 85 17.09 -20.45 -14.32
CA LYS A 85 15.69 -20.76 -14.64
C LYS A 85 14.98 -21.41 -13.46
N GLU A 86 15.63 -22.36 -12.79
CA GLU A 86 15.07 -23.06 -11.63
C GLU A 86 14.80 -22.09 -10.48
N VAL A 87 15.75 -21.19 -10.19
CA VAL A 87 15.56 -20.15 -9.18
C VAL A 87 14.43 -19.20 -9.58
N LEU A 88 14.41 -18.68 -10.80
CA LEU A 88 13.40 -17.71 -11.25
C LEU A 88 11.98 -18.29 -11.34
N VAL A 89 11.84 -19.60 -11.58
CA VAL A 89 10.54 -20.29 -11.68
C VAL A 89 10.13 -20.95 -10.37
N SER A 90 11.02 -21.03 -9.38
CA SER A 90 10.71 -21.56 -8.05
C SER A 90 9.61 -20.74 -7.37
N GLN A 91 8.76 -21.42 -6.57
CA GLN A 91 7.71 -20.72 -5.82
C GLN A 91 8.28 -19.78 -4.75
N ASP A 92 9.47 -20.10 -4.23
CA ASP A 92 10.17 -19.30 -3.22
C ASP A 92 10.64 -17.94 -3.76
N TYR A 93 10.88 -17.83 -5.08
CA TYR A 93 11.34 -16.59 -5.69
C TYR A 93 10.31 -15.46 -5.65
N ASN A 94 9.01 -15.77 -5.55
CA ASN A 94 7.97 -14.76 -5.32
C ASN A 94 8.22 -13.99 -4.02
N THR A 95 8.64 -14.67 -2.96
CA THR A 95 8.93 -14.01 -1.67
C THR A 95 10.19 -13.14 -1.75
N VAL A 96 11.17 -13.56 -2.57
CA VAL A 96 12.41 -12.81 -2.81
C VAL A 96 12.11 -11.55 -3.61
N ILE A 97 11.33 -11.64 -4.70
CA ILE A 97 10.89 -10.47 -5.46
C ILE A 97 10.07 -9.51 -4.60
N GLN A 98 9.14 -10.00 -3.78
CA GLN A 98 8.35 -9.14 -2.90
C GLN A 98 9.25 -8.35 -1.94
N LYS A 99 10.21 -9.01 -1.28
CA LYS A 99 11.20 -8.33 -0.43
C LYS A 99 12.05 -7.33 -1.21
N LEU A 100 12.45 -7.68 -2.42
CA LEU A 100 13.27 -6.81 -3.28
C LEU A 100 12.49 -5.56 -3.74
N MET A 101 11.21 -5.72 -4.09
CA MET A 101 10.30 -4.62 -4.46
C MET A 101 9.99 -3.67 -3.31
N THR A 102 10.16 -4.11 -2.05
CA THR A 102 10.04 -3.23 -0.88
C THR A 102 11.30 -2.40 -0.61
N ASP A 103 12.46 -2.73 -1.20
CA ASP A 103 13.66 -1.87 -1.11
C ASP A 103 13.44 -0.61 -1.98
N PRO A 104 13.41 0.60 -1.41
CA PRO A 104 13.16 1.83 -2.16
C PRO A 104 14.20 2.11 -3.24
N ARG A 105 15.44 1.63 -3.10
CA ARG A 105 16.47 1.83 -4.14
C ARG A 105 16.18 0.97 -5.36
N PHE A 106 15.83 -0.29 -5.13
CA PHE A 106 15.44 -1.21 -6.20
C PHE A 106 14.13 -0.76 -6.84
N ALA A 107 13.11 -0.44 -6.04
CA ALA A 107 11.83 0.06 -6.52
C ALA A 107 11.99 1.36 -7.33
N GLY A 108 12.88 2.25 -6.92
CA GLY A 108 13.18 3.50 -7.64
C GLY A 108 13.81 3.27 -9.00
N GLU A 109 14.85 2.44 -9.08
CA GLU A 109 15.50 2.11 -10.35
C GLU A 109 14.61 1.27 -11.27
N PHE A 110 13.86 0.31 -10.70
CA PHE A 110 12.86 -0.47 -11.43
C PHE A 110 11.75 0.43 -12.00
N ALA A 111 11.20 1.34 -11.18
CA ALA A 111 10.19 2.28 -11.64
C ALA A 111 10.72 3.16 -12.76
N LYS A 112 11.96 3.67 -12.68
CA LYS A 112 12.59 4.45 -13.76
C LYS A 112 12.73 3.64 -15.05
N ALA A 113 13.19 2.40 -14.95
CA ALA A 113 13.38 1.53 -16.11
C ALA A 113 12.05 1.20 -16.82
N VAL A 114 10.99 0.97 -16.05
CA VAL A 114 9.68 0.56 -16.58
C VAL A 114 8.74 1.74 -16.87
N ASN A 115 9.04 2.96 -16.39
CA ASN A 115 8.15 4.12 -16.48
C ASN A 115 7.65 4.40 -17.91
N LYS A 116 8.55 4.32 -18.89
CA LYS A 116 8.22 4.59 -20.30
C LYS A 116 7.17 3.60 -20.82
N ASP A 117 7.39 2.32 -20.57
CA ASP A 117 6.49 1.26 -21.02
C ASP A 117 5.19 1.26 -20.20
N ASN A 118 5.27 1.52 -18.89
CA ASN A 118 4.09 1.66 -18.04
C ASN A 118 3.18 2.79 -18.50
N LYS A 119 3.75 3.95 -18.88
CA LYS A 119 2.99 5.07 -19.46
C LYS A 119 2.32 4.67 -20.78
N GLN A 120 2.99 3.88 -21.60
CA GLN A 120 2.43 3.40 -22.85
C GLN A 120 1.29 2.41 -22.61
N ILE A 121 1.48 1.45 -21.69
CA ILE A 121 0.44 0.50 -21.26
C ILE A 121 -0.79 1.25 -20.75
N HIS A 122 -0.64 2.24 -19.87
CA HIS A 122 -1.78 3.03 -19.39
C HIS A 122 -2.50 3.79 -20.51
N LYS A 123 -1.76 4.33 -21.49
CA LYS A 123 -2.37 5.00 -22.66
C LYS A 123 -3.16 4.04 -23.54
N ASP A 124 -2.66 2.81 -23.71
CA ASP A 124 -3.32 1.82 -24.54
C ASP A 124 -4.50 1.18 -23.82
N LEU A 125 -4.39 0.96 -22.49
CA LEU A 125 -5.53 0.56 -21.65
C LEU A 125 -6.66 1.59 -21.70
N LEU A 126 -6.37 2.89 -21.74
CA LEU A 126 -7.42 3.91 -21.90
C LEU A 126 -8.21 3.79 -23.22
N LYS A 127 -7.63 3.17 -24.26
CA LYS A 127 -8.33 2.92 -25.53
C LYS A 127 -9.13 1.63 -25.51
N ASP A 128 -8.83 0.72 -24.58
CA ASP A 128 -9.50 -0.55 -24.46
C ASP A 128 -10.93 -0.39 -23.90
N PRO A 129 -11.95 -1.02 -24.51
CA PRO A 129 -13.34 -0.88 -24.06
C PRO A 129 -13.60 -1.43 -22.66
N THR A 130 -12.91 -2.50 -22.24
CA THR A 130 -13.11 -3.12 -20.93
C THR A 130 -12.55 -2.25 -19.81
N TYR A 131 -11.35 -1.69 -20.01
CA TYR A 131 -10.75 -0.76 -19.06
C TYR A 131 -11.54 0.54 -18.97
N ARG A 132 -12.07 1.05 -20.09
CA ARG A 132 -12.97 2.21 -20.10
C ARG A 132 -14.25 1.95 -19.31
N GLN A 133 -14.83 0.76 -19.42
CA GLN A 133 -16.02 0.40 -18.63
C GLN A 133 -15.71 0.37 -17.14
N ALA A 134 -14.59 -0.21 -16.73
CA ALA A 134 -14.13 -0.18 -15.35
C ALA A 134 -13.91 1.26 -14.85
N LEU A 135 -13.29 2.12 -15.67
CA LEU A 135 -13.08 3.53 -15.32
C LEU A 135 -14.41 4.29 -15.16
N VAL A 136 -15.42 4.01 -16.00
CA VAL A 136 -16.76 4.58 -15.86
C VAL A 136 -17.44 4.10 -14.58
N GLN A 137 -17.25 2.83 -14.18
CA GLN A 137 -17.75 2.34 -12.90
C GLN A 137 -17.11 3.09 -11.72
N VAL A 138 -15.80 3.34 -11.77
CA VAL A 138 -15.10 4.17 -10.78
C VAL A 138 -15.65 5.61 -10.76
N MET A 139 -15.92 6.20 -11.92
CA MET A 139 -16.53 7.55 -12.00
C MET A 139 -17.97 7.62 -11.47
N LYS A 140 -18.67 6.49 -11.37
CA LYS A 140 -20.00 6.39 -10.75
C LYS A 140 -19.94 6.13 -9.24
N ALA A 141 -18.75 6.07 -8.64
CA ALA A 141 -18.61 5.95 -7.20
C ALA A 141 -19.21 7.19 -6.49
N PRO A 142 -19.78 7.03 -5.29
CA PRO A 142 -20.42 8.13 -4.56
C PRO A 142 -19.46 9.28 -4.22
N GLU A 143 -18.16 9.01 -4.12
CA GLU A 143 -17.14 10.06 -3.92
C GLU A 143 -17.02 10.97 -5.15
N MET A 144 -17.06 10.39 -6.35
CA MET A 144 -17.02 11.14 -7.60
C MET A 144 -18.32 11.92 -7.81
N GLU A 145 -19.46 11.36 -7.42
CA GLU A 145 -20.74 12.07 -7.45
C GLU A 145 -20.72 13.33 -6.56
N ARG A 146 -20.18 13.24 -5.34
CA ARG A 146 -20.02 14.41 -4.46
C ARG A 146 -19.13 15.48 -5.08
N MET A 147 -17.99 15.08 -5.65
CA MET A 147 -17.10 16.01 -6.34
C MET A 147 -17.80 16.69 -7.52
N ILE A 148 -18.60 15.96 -8.30
CA ILE A 148 -19.39 16.53 -9.39
C ILE A 148 -20.44 17.50 -8.85
N LEU A 149 -21.15 17.16 -7.78
CA LEU A 149 -22.14 18.04 -7.15
C LEU A 149 -21.50 19.33 -6.62
N ASP A 150 -20.32 19.26 -6.00
CA ASP A 150 -19.59 20.45 -5.54
C ASP A 150 -19.22 21.37 -6.72
N VAL A 151 -18.81 20.80 -7.85
CA VAL A 151 -18.55 21.56 -9.09
C VAL A 151 -19.83 22.19 -9.63
N LEU A 152 -20.95 21.46 -9.64
CA LEU A 152 -22.25 22.00 -10.08
C LEU A 152 -22.78 23.09 -9.14
N GLN A 153 -22.45 23.03 -7.85
CA GLN A 153 -22.84 24.06 -6.89
C GLN A 153 -21.87 25.25 -6.86
N SER A 154 -20.72 25.14 -7.53
CA SER A 154 -19.72 26.20 -7.59
C SER A 154 -20.28 27.50 -8.20
N SER A 155 -19.73 28.64 -7.77
CA SER A 155 -20.13 29.96 -8.28
C SER A 155 -19.93 30.09 -9.78
N GLN A 156 -18.88 29.47 -10.33
CA GLN A 156 -18.60 29.48 -11.78
C GLN A 156 -19.69 28.75 -12.56
N TYR A 157 -20.09 27.56 -12.10
CA TYR A 157 -21.17 26.82 -12.76
C TYR A 157 -22.51 27.54 -12.62
N ARG A 158 -22.81 28.12 -11.45
CA ARG A 158 -24.01 28.94 -11.25
C ARG A 158 -24.08 30.15 -12.20
N ALA A 159 -22.95 30.82 -12.45
CA ALA A 159 -22.91 31.92 -13.42
C ALA A 159 -23.26 31.42 -14.84
N GLN A 160 -22.69 30.29 -15.25
CA GLN A 160 -23.01 29.68 -16.54
C GLN A 160 -24.50 29.28 -16.61
N VAL A 161 -25.05 28.69 -15.53
CA VAL A 161 -26.47 28.33 -15.45
C VAL A 161 -27.36 29.58 -15.55
N MET A 162 -26.99 30.69 -14.91
CA MET A 162 -27.72 31.95 -15.03
C MET A 162 -27.72 32.47 -16.46
N THR A 163 -26.59 32.40 -17.17
CA THR A 163 -26.52 32.76 -18.59
C THR A 163 -27.41 31.86 -19.44
N ILE A 164 -27.34 30.53 -19.25
CA ILE A 164 -28.20 29.57 -19.96
C ILE A 164 -29.69 29.85 -19.67
N MET A 165 -30.05 30.18 -18.43
CA MET A 165 -31.43 30.56 -18.08
C MET A 165 -31.86 31.86 -18.76
N GLN A 166 -31.00 32.87 -18.82
CA GLN A 166 -31.27 34.13 -19.52
C GLN A 166 -31.46 33.90 -21.03
N GLU A 167 -30.66 33.04 -21.65
CA GLU A 167 -30.80 32.64 -23.05
C GLU A 167 -32.09 31.85 -23.28
N SER A 168 -32.42 30.94 -22.35
CA SER A 168 -33.64 30.13 -22.39
C SER A 168 -34.89 31.01 -22.29
N LEU A 169 -34.87 32.04 -21.44
CA LEU A 169 -35.93 33.06 -21.34
C LEU A 169 -36.06 33.92 -22.61
N GLN A 170 -35.03 33.97 -23.45
CA GLN A 170 -35.09 34.64 -24.75
C GLN A 170 -35.68 33.75 -25.84
N ASN A 171 -35.77 32.44 -25.61
CA ASN A 171 -36.37 31.51 -26.55
C ASN A 171 -37.87 31.83 -26.73
N PRO A 172 -38.34 32.07 -27.97
CA PRO A 172 -39.74 32.40 -28.25
C PRO A 172 -40.74 31.38 -27.70
N ILE A 173 -40.40 30.09 -27.71
CA ILE A 173 -41.28 29.03 -27.19
C ILE A 173 -41.45 29.20 -25.68
N PHE A 174 -40.36 29.40 -24.95
CA PHE A 174 -40.39 29.61 -23.50
C PHE A 174 -41.13 30.89 -23.11
N ARG A 175 -40.96 31.97 -23.89
CA ARG A 175 -41.71 33.22 -23.69
C ARG A 175 -43.21 33.04 -23.86
N LEU A 176 -43.64 32.29 -24.88
CA LEU A 176 -45.05 32.02 -25.12
C LEU A 176 -45.66 31.21 -23.96
N GLU A 177 -44.97 30.17 -23.48
CA GLU A 177 -45.40 29.40 -22.31
C GLU A 177 -45.46 30.27 -21.04
N MET A 178 -44.46 31.12 -20.79
CA MET A 178 -44.51 32.05 -19.66
C MET A 178 -45.68 33.04 -19.77
N LEU A 179 -45.96 33.56 -20.97
CA LEU A 179 -47.10 34.45 -21.19
C LEU A 179 -48.44 33.72 -21.00
N GLU A 180 -48.53 32.45 -21.38
CA GLU A 180 -49.73 31.64 -21.14
C GLU A 180 -49.94 31.34 -19.66
N LEU A 181 -48.87 31.00 -18.94
CA LEU A 181 -48.86 30.84 -17.47
C LEU A 181 -49.29 32.14 -16.77
N LEU A 182 -48.74 33.29 -17.17
CA LEU A 182 -49.12 34.59 -16.61
C LEU A 182 -50.59 34.90 -16.89
N LYS A 183 -51.09 34.61 -18.09
CA LYS A 183 -52.52 34.77 -18.42
C LYS A 183 -53.41 33.89 -17.54
N LYS A 184 -53.02 32.62 -17.31
CA LYS A 184 -53.76 31.70 -16.43
C LYS A 184 -53.77 32.19 -14.98
N ALA A 185 -52.62 32.59 -14.44
CA ALA A 185 -52.52 33.11 -13.07
C ALA A 185 -53.39 34.38 -12.88
N VAL A 186 -53.33 35.33 -13.83
CA VAL A 186 -54.17 36.53 -13.79
C VAL A 186 -55.66 36.19 -13.91
N GLN A 187 -56.04 35.21 -14.73
CA GLN A 187 -57.43 34.75 -14.79
C GLN A 187 -57.90 34.07 -13.51
N GLU A 188 -57.01 33.40 -12.77
CA GLU A 188 -57.32 32.79 -11.47
C GLU A 188 -57.45 33.83 -10.35
N GLU A 189 -56.63 34.90 -10.35
CA GLU A 189 -56.77 36.00 -9.39
C GLU A 189 -57.95 36.93 -9.69
N LEU A 190 -58.29 37.12 -10.98
CA LEU A 190 -59.43 37.92 -11.41
C LEU A 190 -60.77 37.17 -11.29
N LYS A 191 -60.75 35.84 -11.15
CA LYS A 191 -61.94 35.11 -10.72
C LYS A 191 -62.12 35.41 -9.24
N PRO A 192 -63.22 36.07 -8.83
CA PRO A 192 -63.48 36.28 -7.41
C PRO A 192 -63.49 34.89 -6.75
N LYS A 193 -62.58 34.69 -5.77
CA LYS A 193 -62.74 33.59 -4.82
C LYS A 193 -64.19 33.66 -4.35
N PRO A 194 -65.03 32.64 -4.59
CA PRO A 194 -66.38 32.66 -4.05
C PRO A 194 -66.20 32.89 -2.56
N MET A 195 -66.77 33.99 -2.05
CA MET A 195 -66.87 34.25 -0.63
C MET A 195 -67.27 32.93 0.02
N GLU A 196 -66.40 32.38 0.86
CA GLU A 196 -66.86 31.51 1.92
C GLU A 196 -67.96 32.30 2.61
N LYS A 197 -69.18 31.81 2.42
CA LYS A 197 -70.36 32.37 3.06
C LYS A 197 -70.07 32.37 4.54
N ILE A 198 -69.96 33.58 5.08
CA ILE A 198 -70.19 33.84 6.49
C ILE A 198 -71.61 33.36 6.76
N ASP A 199 -71.75 32.12 7.24
CA ASP A 199 -72.98 31.59 7.77
C ASP A 199 -73.24 32.33 9.09
N LYS A 200 -74.01 33.41 9.00
CA LYS A 200 -74.71 33.99 10.15
C LYS A 200 -75.77 32.97 10.59
N GLN A 201 -75.38 32.05 11.46
CA GLN A 201 -76.34 31.37 12.31
C GLN A 201 -76.49 32.16 13.62
N GLN A 202 -77.60 32.89 13.69
CA GLN A 202 -78.09 33.54 14.90
C GLN A 202 -78.90 32.52 15.71
N GLY A 203 -78.55 32.40 17.00
CA GLY A 203 -79.29 31.69 18.04
C GLY A 203 -78.32 30.88 18.89
N GLY A 204 -78.05 31.13 20.17
CA GLY A 204 -78.57 32.07 21.15
C GLY A 204 -78.21 31.51 22.53
N GLY A 205 -77.79 32.37 23.46
CA GLY A 205 -77.85 32.09 24.91
C GLY A 205 -76.58 31.62 25.64
N GLU A 206 -76.18 32.44 26.62
CA GLU A 206 -75.44 32.14 27.88
C GLU A 206 -74.00 31.60 27.78
N GLY A 207 -72.99 32.11 28.50
CA GLY A 207 -72.89 33.08 29.60
C GLY A 207 -71.48 32.98 30.21
N GLY A 208 -71.06 34.00 30.99
CA GLY A 208 -69.86 33.98 31.85
C GLY A 208 -68.56 34.38 31.14
N GLU A 209 -68.05 35.62 31.20
CA GLU A 209 -67.52 36.38 32.35
C GLU A 209 -66.03 36.09 32.63
N SER A 210 -65.29 37.19 32.86
CA SER A 210 -63.92 37.32 33.37
C SER A 210 -62.77 36.97 32.41
N GLU A 211 -61.63 37.62 32.39
CA GLU A 211 -61.07 38.93 32.80
C GLU A 211 -59.57 38.80 32.47
N ASP A 212 -58.84 39.93 32.51
CA ASP A 212 -57.38 39.98 32.64
C ASP A 212 -56.56 39.77 31.35
N GLY A 213 -55.65 40.64 30.93
CA GLY A 213 -55.07 41.82 31.56
C GLY A 213 -53.72 42.11 30.87
N GLY A 214 -53.40 43.40 30.67
CA GLY A 214 -52.04 43.96 30.61
C GLY A 214 -51.19 43.64 29.37
N ASN A 215 -50.98 44.56 28.40
CA ASN A 215 -50.13 45.76 28.40
C ASN A 215 -48.68 45.51 27.97
N GLU A 216 -48.23 46.35 27.03
CA GLU A 216 -46.90 46.96 26.77
C GLU A 216 -45.64 46.22 27.30
N ASP A 217 -44.49 46.15 26.63
CA ASP A 217 -43.76 47.23 25.96
C ASP A 217 -42.36 46.71 25.53
N SER A 218 -41.78 47.43 24.57
CA SER A 218 -40.39 47.89 24.50
C SER A 218 -39.15 47.00 24.48
N SER A 219 -38.23 47.52 23.65
CA SER A 219 -36.77 47.49 23.72
C SER A 219 -36.10 46.27 23.10
N GLY A 220 -35.26 46.39 22.07
CA GLY A 220 -34.21 47.40 21.91
C GLY A 220 -32.88 46.74 22.32
N GLY A 221 -31.95 46.60 21.37
CA GLY A 221 -30.65 45.99 21.67
C GLY A 221 -29.78 45.70 20.45
N GLU A 222 -29.06 46.73 19.99
CA GLU A 222 -27.78 46.61 19.28
C GLU A 222 -26.79 45.69 20.00
N SER A 223 -25.95 44.99 19.24
CA SER A 223 -24.51 44.75 19.48
C SER A 223 -23.95 44.00 18.26
N SER A 224 -23.15 44.63 17.40
CA SER A 224 -21.73 44.97 17.58
C SER A 224 -20.80 43.75 17.52
N SER A 225 -20.01 43.75 16.45
CA SER A 225 -18.58 43.40 16.39
C SER A 225 -18.15 41.95 16.65
N GLY A 226 -17.67 41.35 15.56
CA GLY A 226 -16.75 40.21 15.48
C GLY A 226 -16.19 40.15 14.06
#